data_AF-A0A7I7NF13-F1
#
_entry.id   AF-A0A7I7NF13-F1
#
_cell.length_a   1.000
_cell.length_b   1.000
_cell.length_c   1.000
_cell.angle_alpha   90.00
_cell.angle_beta   90.00
_cell.angle_gamma   90.00
#
_symmetry.space_group_name_H-M   'P 1'
#
loop_
_entity.id
_entity.type
_entity.pdbx_description
1 polymer ?
#
loop_
_entity_poly.entity_id
_entity_poly.type
_entity_poly.pdbx_seq_one_letter_code
_entity_poly.pdbx_strand_id
1 'polypeptide(L)' 'MYFGTAADIQAKRARVMADAYAANPNRFSSPPQPPKLPTAAWINPPTPQPKIVST' A
#
# COMPACT_ATOMS: atom_id res chain seq x y z
N MET A 1 -3.40 -17.55 6.09
CA MET A 1 -4.52 -16.71 6.55
C MET A 1 -4.14 -15.26 6.26
N TYR A 2 -4.96 -14.52 5.49
CA TYR A 2 -4.74 -13.09 5.21
C TYR A 2 -5.64 -12.27 6.12
N PHE A 3 -5.07 -11.33 6.88
CA PHE A 3 -5.77 -10.63 7.95
C PHE A 3 -6.28 -9.23 7.55
N GLY A 4 -6.17 -8.83 6.28
CA GLY A 4 -6.75 -7.55 5.82
C GLY A 4 -6.08 -6.28 6.40
N THR A 5 -4.86 -6.38 6.93
CA THR A 5 -4.21 -5.30 7.71
C THR A 5 -3.64 -4.14 6.87
N ALA A 6 -3.87 -4.12 5.55
CA ALA A 6 -3.27 -3.14 4.64
C ALA A 6 -3.67 -1.70 5.01
N ALA A 7 -4.96 -1.47 5.32
CA ALA A 7 -5.46 -0.17 5.73
C ALA A 7 -4.86 0.30 7.06
N ASP A 8 -4.76 -0.60 8.05
CA ASP A 8 -4.20 -0.28 9.36
C ASP A 8 -2.71 0.09 9.27
N ILE A 9 -1.96 -0.67 8.47
CA ILE A 9 -0.54 -0.38 8.21
C ILE A 9 -0.41 0.98 7.51
N GLN A 10 -1.28 1.28 6.54
CA GLN A 10 -1.28 2.57 5.86
C GLN A 10 -1.56 3.74 6.82
N ALA A 11 -2.54 3.59 7.72
CA ALA A 11 -2.87 4.60 8.72
C ALA A 11 -1.69 4.84 9.69
N LYS A 12 -1.03 3.78 10.14
CA LYS A 12 0.17 3.87 10.99
C LYS A 12 1.30 4.61 10.27
N ARG A 13 1.53 4.33 8.98
CA ARG A 13 2.53 5.04 8.17
C ARG A 13 2.23 6.52 8.02
N ALA A 14 0.97 6.87 7.74
CA ALA A 14 0.54 8.26 7.65
C ALA A 14 0.84 9.01 8.97
N ARG A 15 0.58 8.37 10.12
CA ARG A 15 0.87 8.98 11.41
C ARG A 15 2.36 9.26 11.62
N VAL A 16 3.21 8.26 11.38
CA VAL A 16 4.67 8.42 11.52
C VAL A 16 5.20 9.53 10.61
N MET A 17 4.72 9.60 9.36
CA MET A 17 5.12 10.64 8.40
C MET A 17 4.67 12.04 8.85
N ALA A 18 3.46 12.17 9.39
CA ALA A 18 2.97 13.43 9.94
C ALA A 18 3.79 13.89 11.16
N ASP A 19 4.07 12.98 12.09
CA ASP A 19 4.86 13.27 13.28
C ASP A 19 6.30 13.68 12.91
N ALA A 20 6.91 13.01 11.92
CA ALA A 20 8.24 13.35 11.43
C ALA A 20 8.28 14.73 10.75
N TYR A 21 7.26 15.06 9.95
CA TYR A 21 7.13 16.37 9.32
C TYR A 21 6.94 17.48 10.35
N ALA A 22 6.07 17.27 11.35
CA ALA A 22 5.83 18.24 12.41
C ALA A 22 7.09 18.52 13.24
N ALA A 23 7.92 17.50 13.51
CA ALA A 23 9.15 17.66 14.26
C ALA A 23 10.25 18.39 13.49
N ASN A 24 10.33 18.23 12.15
CA ASN A 24 11.44 18.74 11.35
C ASN A 24 10.99 19.20 9.95
N PRO A 25 10.14 20.24 9.82
CA PRO A 25 9.55 20.62 8.53
C PRO A 25 10.62 21.01 7.49
N ASN A 26 11.71 21.67 7.91
CA ASN A 26 12.80 22.10 7.03
C ASN A 26 13.60 20.95 6.40
N ARG A 27 13.41 19.71 6.86
CA ARG A 27 14.05 18.52 6.29
C ARG A 27 13.27 17.95 5.09
N PHE A 28 12.09 18.48 4.82
CA PHE A 28 11.21 18.03 3.74
C PHE A 28 10.87 19.20 2.81
N SER A 29 10.85 18.95 1.50
CA SER A 29 10.37 19.93 0.52
C SER A 29 8.85 20.12 0.58
N SER A 30 8.11 19.10 1.04
CA SER A 30 6.66 19.09 1.23
C SER A 30 6.27 18.01 2.25
N PRO A 31 5.05 18.06 2.83
CA PRO A 31 4.57 17.02 3.73
C PRO A 31 4.62 15.61 3.08
N PRO A 32 5.35 14.64 3.64
CA PRO A 32 5.43 13.30 3.09
C PRO A 32 4.07 12.60 3.17
N GLN A 33 3.75 11.80 2.15
CA GLN A 33 2.53 10.99 2.08
C GLN A 33 2.88 9.52 1.87
N PRO A 34 2.15 8.58 2.49
CA PRO A 34 2.39 7.17 2.26
C PRO A 34 1.98 6.77 0.83
N PRO A 35 2.66 5.79 0.22
CA PRO A 35 2.35 5.34 -1.14
C PRO A 35 0.94 4.75 -1.22
N LYS A 36 0.28 4.86 -2.37
CA LYS A 36 -1.05 4.28 -2.59
C LYS A 36 -0.99 2.76 -2.39
N LEU A 37 -1.99 2.22 -1.71
CA LEU A 37 -2.13 0.77 -1.58
C LEU A 37 -2.42 0.16 -2.97
N PRO A 38 -1.77 -0.95 -3.34
CA PRO A 38 -2.08 -1.65 -4.58
C PRO A 38 -3.45 -2.34 -4.45
N THR A 39 -4.19 -2.40 -5.56
CA THR A 39 -5.46 -3.12 -5.65
C THR A 39 -5.28 -4.62 -5.43
N ALA A 40 -4.16 -5.16 -5.90
CA ALA A 40 -3.74 -6.54 -5.67
C ALA A 40 -2.22 -6.63 -5.63
N ALA A 41 -1.70 -7.53 -4.82
CA ALA A 41 -0.27 -7.84 -4.74
C ALA A 41 -0.10 -9.36 -4.65
N TRP A 42 0.79 -9.90 -5.48
CA TRP A 42 1.06 -11.34 -5.54
C TRP A 42 2.54 -11.62 -5.30
N ILE A 43 2.85 -12.60 -4.46
CA ILE A 43 4.19 -13.22 -4.41
C ILE A 43 4.28 -14.29 -5.51
N ASN A 44 3.19 -15.03 -5.73
CA ASN A 44 2.99 -15.94 -6.86
C ASN A 44 1.63 -15.62 -7.50
N PRO A 45 1.59 -14.97 -8.67
CA PRO A 45 0.33 -14.67 -9.34
C PRO A 45 -0.30 -15.97 -9.86
N PRO A 46 -1.64 -16.09 -9.86
CA PRO A 46 -2.30 -17.24 -10.46
C PRO A 46 -1.97 -17.27 -11.97
N THR A 47 -1.73 -18.46 -12.51
CA THR A 47 -1.66 -18.62 -13.97
C THR A 47 -3.04 -18.35 -14.56
N PRO A 48 -3.14 -17.61 -15.69
CA PRO A 48 -4.41 -17.43 -16.36
C PRO A 48 -5.01 -18.80 -16.71
N GLN A 49 -6.27 -19.03 -16.33
CA GLN A 49 -6.96 -20.26 -16.74
C GLN A 49 -7.16 -20.23 -18.27
N PRO A 50 -6.89 -21.34 -18.98
CA PRO A 50 -7.18 -21.40 -20.41
C PRO A 50 -8.67 -21.13 -20.63
N LYS A 51 -8.98 -20.27 -21.60
CA LYS A 51 -10.37 -20.02 -21.99
C LYS A 51 -10.95 -21.33 -22.51
N ILE A 52 -11.87 -21.91 -21.74
CA ILE A 52 -12.67 -23.04 -22.22
C ILE A 52 -13.63 -22.45 -23.26
N VAL A 53 -13.25 -22.54 -24.53
CA VAL A 53 -14.13 -22.16 -25.64
C VAL A 53 -15.17 -23.26 -25.75
N SER A 54 -16.38 -22.98 -25.29
CA SER A 54 -17.52 -23.87 -25.48
C SER A 54 -17.97 -23.73 -26.93
N THR A 55 -17.89 -24.83 -27.70
CA THR A 55 -18.47 -24.99 -29.04
C THR A 55 -19.91 -25.43 -28.90
#